data_AF-Q6ZEC3-F1
#
_entry.id   AF-Q6ZEC3-F1
#
_cell.length_a   1.000
_cell.length_b   1.000
_cell.length_c   1.000
_cell.angle_alpha   90.00
_cell.angle_beta   90.00
_cell.angle_gamma   90.00
#
_symmetry.space_group_name_H-M   'P 1'
#
loop_
_entity.id
_entity.type
_entity.pdbx_description
1 polymer ?
#
loop_
_entity_poly.entity_id
_entity_poly.type
_entity_poly.pdbx_seq_one_letter_code
_entity_poly.pdbx_strand_id
1 'polypeptide(L)'
;MSILRYEENGIEFFTVQATGESGMSQSGLARLCGVDEKSIRVVLKSVRSSSCSNFLKPLQNIELTVRNSYHEFKNVTILRDTVCAHILEWYAFESQRPNETARQAFRKFASMGIRTWIQGITGWEQGTEALTLEPEAKKTTADLGKIKTELEQLEHSLLVALKHRHAIHNIVEQPTVVDLTLQQIIHTAVHVQAKTLNEALKQLALLRHWFTEWDFSALMDANQISQHNQFWEEVGTLRAENEALTRRLAILQAQRSNLPYTSPEQAKMNLEERIEWLTQALLTHQKRPDGDRAKKICRLQATILARYEAGESLKAIAQELELDYETARTYVKRTRANLRLQVVMS
;
A
#
# COMPACT_ATOMS: atom_id res chain seq x y z
N MET A 1 24.54 -27.80 -23.94
CA MET A 1 23.33 -27.16 -23.36
C MET A 1 23.31 -25.75 -23.86
N SER A 2 22.25 -25.33 -24.53
CA SER A 2 22.15 -23.97 -25.07
C SER A 2 21.87 -22.98 -23.93
N ILE A 3 22.60 -21.88 -23.92
CA ILE A 3 22.48 -20.80 -22.94
C ILE A 3 22.23 -19.50 -23.69
N LEU A 4 21.19 -18.79 -23.27
CA LEU A 4 20.87 -17.47 -23.79
C LEU A 4 21.81 -16.45 -23.15
N ARG A 5 22.34 -15.55 -23.97
CA ARG A 5 23.17 -14.43 -23.53
C ARG A 5 22.58 -13.13 -24.04
N TYR A 6 22.53 -12.14 -23.17
CA TYR A 6 22.23 -10.76 -23.54
C TYR A 6 23.28 -9.81 -22.95
N GLU A 7 23.67 -8.78 -23.69
CA GLU A 7 24.65 -7.78 -23.24
C GLU A 7 24.12 -6.37 -23.45
N GLU A 8 24.12 -5.57 -22.38
CA GLU A 8 23.74 -4.16 -22.40
C GLU A 8 24.76 -3.34 -21.63
N ASN A 9 25.37 -2.34 -22.27
CA ASN A 9 26.38 -1.47 -21.64
C ASN A 9 27.55 -2.25 -20.99
N GLY A 10 27.93 -3.38 -21.58
CA GLY A 10 28.94 -4.29 -21.03
C GLY A 10 28.46 -5.14 -19.85
N ILE A 11 27.18 -5.13 -19.52
CA ILE A 11 26.59 -6.00 -18.50
C ILE A 11 26.07 -7.26 -19.20
N GLU A 12 26.67 -8.41 -18.90
CA GLU A 12 26.29 -9.69 -19.52
C GLU A 12 25.35 -10.48 -18.61
N PHE A 13 24.20 -10.85 -19.16
CA PHE A 13 23.13 -11.62 -18.56
C PHE A 13 23.03 -12.99 -19.23
N PHE A 14 22.74 -14.02 -18.45
CA PHE A 14 22.69 -15.40 -18.93
C PHE A 14 21.47 -16.15 -18.37
N THR A 15 20.86 -16.98 -19.22
CA THR A 15 19.81 -17.92 -18.82
C THR A 15 19.99 -19.27 -19.51
N VAL A 16 20.02 -20.34 -18.73
CA VAL A 16 20.11 -21.72 -19.26
C VAL A 16 18.76 -22.10 -19.87
N GLN A 17 18.72 -22.40 -21.18
CA GLN A 17 17.45 -22.63 -21.88
C GLN A 17 16.63 -23.77 -21.28
N ALA A 18 17.28 -24.86 -20.88
CA ALA A 18 16.60 -26.06 -20.39
C ALA A 18 16.01 -25.92 -18.98
N THR A 19 16.62 -25.10 -18.11
CA THR A 19 16.27 -25.03 -16.68
C THR A 19 15.73 -23.68 -16.25
N GLY A 20 15.91 -22.64 -17.06
CA GLY A 20 15.62 -21.25 -16.68
C GLY A 20 16.58 -20.67 -15.63
N GLU A 21 17.59 -21.43 -15.20
CA GLU A 21 18.61 -20.93 -14.26
C GLU A 21 19.31 -19.72 -14.86
N SER A 22 19.36 -18.64 -14.09
CA SER A 22 19.78 -17.33 -14.59
C SER A 22 20.91 -16.75 -13.73
N GLY A 23 21.66 -15.84 -14.33
CA GLY A 23 22.82 -15.26 -13.69
C GLY A 23 23.47 -14.15 -14.49
N MET A 24 24.58 -13.64 -13.96
CA MET A 24 25.36 -12.58 -14.58
C MET A 24 26.84 -12.93 -14.57
N SER A 25 27.61 -12.39 -15.52
CA SER A 25 29.07 -12.45 -15.42
C SER A 25 29.56 -11.64 -14.21
N GLN A 26 30.71 -12.01 -13.65
CA GLN A 26 31.31 -11.26 -12.54
C GLN A 26 31.58 -9.79 -12.93
N SER A 27 32.03 -9.53 -14.15
CA SER A 27 32.25 -8.19 -14.69
C SER A 27 30.93 -7.45 -14.92
N GLY A 28 29.89 -8.15 -15.39
CA GLY A 28 28.54 -7.60 -15.51
C GLY A 28 27.96 -7.18 -14.16
N LEU A 29 28.07 -8.03 -13.13
CA LEU A 29 27.63 -7.70 -11.77
C LEU A 29 28.41 -6.50 -11.21
N ALA A 30 29.72 -6.41 -11.45
CA ALA A 30 30.53 -5.28 -11.01
C ALA A 30 30.04 -3.95 -11.62
N ARG A 31 29.81 -3.94 -12.94
CA ARG A 31 29.25 -2.79 -13.65
C ARG A 31 27.86 -2.43 -13.14
N LEU A 32 27.00 -3.43 -12.91
CA LEU A 32 25.65 -3.23 -12.38
C LEU A 32 25.68 -2.63 -10.96
N CYS A 33 26.63 -3.07 -10.11
CA CYS A 33 26.88 -2.52 -8.78
C CYS A 33 27.57 -1.15 -8.79
N GLY A 34 28.07 -0.67 -9.94
CA GLY A 34 28.88 0.55 -10.02
C GLY A 34 30.24 0.44 -9.33
N VAL A 35 30.87 -0.74 -9.33
CA VAL A 35 32.17 -1.01 -8.69
C VAL A 35 33.14 -1.74 -9.64
N ASP A 36 34.43 -1.74 -9.30
CA ASP A 36 35.43 -2.53 -10.03
C ASP A 36 35.21 -4.04 -9.87
N GLU A 37 35.54 -4.81 -10.92
CA GLU A 37 35.47 -6.28 -10.89
C GLU A 37 36.31 -6.89 -9.75
N LYS A 38 37.41 -6.23 -9.39
CA LYS A 38 38.26 -6.62 -8.25
C LYS A 38 37.48 -6.60 -6.93
N SER A 39 36.57 -5.64 -6.76
CA SER A 39 35.75 -5.52 -5.55
C SER A 39 34.80 -6.71 -5.42
N ILE A 40 34.11 -7.09 -6.51
CA ILE A 40 33.27 -8.30 -6.54
C ILE A 40 34.10 -9.55 -6.26
N ARG A 41 35.31 -9.66 -6.84
CA ARG A 41 36.23 -10.79 -6.60
C ARG A 41 36.58 -10.93 -5.12
N VAL A 42 36.85 -9.81 -4.44
CA VAL A 42 37.15 -9.78 -3.00
C VAL A 42 35.93 -10.22 -2.19
N VAL A 43 34.73 -9.72 -2.53
CA VAL A 43 33.48 -10.12 -1.89
C VAL A 43 33.27 -11.63 -2.04
N LEU A 44 33.36 -12.17 -3.25
CA LEU A 44 33.21 -13.61 -3.51
C LEU A 44 34.26 -14.44 -2.75
N LYS A 45 35.51 -13.97 -2.68
CA LYS A 45 36.55 -14.64 -1.88
C LYS A 45 36.22 -14.60 -0.39
N SER A 46 35.70 -13.48 0.10
CA SER A 46 35.31 -13.32 1.51
C SER A 46 34.12 -14.20 1.89
N VAL A 47 33.16 -14.39 0.99
CA VAL A 47 32.01 -15.29 1.19
C VAL A 47 32.48 -16.75 1.23
N ARG A 48 33.51 -17.11 0.50
CA ARG A 48 34.12 -18.45 0.59
C ARG A 48 34.96 -18.65 1.85
N SER A 49 35.30 -17.59 2.57
CA SER A 49 36.01 -17.65 3.85
C SER A 49 35.10 -17.29 5.03
N SER A 50 35.55 -17.56 6.25
CA SER A 50 34.82 -17.23 7.48
C SER A 50 34.77 -15.73 7.82
N SER A 51 35.32 -14.86 6.96
CA SER A 51 35.54 -13.44 7.20
C SER A 51 34.55 -12.50 6.50
N CYS A 52 33.42 -13.00 5.98
CA CYS A 52 32.42 -12.15 5.32
C CYS A 52 31.56 -11.36 6.34
N SER A 53 30.92 -10.29 5.85
CA SER A 53 29.95 -9.52 6.64
C SER A 53 28.77 -10.40 7.08
N ASN A 54 28.14 -10.04 8.20
CA ASN A 54 26.96 -10.76 8.71
C ASN A 54 25.85 -10.89 7.65
N PHE A 55 25.68 -9.85 6.82
CA PHE A 55 24.70 -9.81 5.74
C PHE A 55 24.95 -10.88 4.66
N LEU A 56 26.21 -11.16 4.34
CA LEU A 56 26.58 -12.10 3.27
C LEU A 56 26.78 -13.54 3.77
N LYS A 57 26.65 -13.81 5.07
CA LYS A 57 26.73 -15.15 5.66
C LYS A 57 25.78 -16.18 5.02
N PRO A 58 24.53 -15.83 4.64
CA PRO A 58 23.64 -16.77 3.98
C PRO A 58 24.23 -17.37 2.69
N LEU A 59 25.15 -16.67 2.02
CA LEU A 59 25.79 -17.13 0.78
C LEU A 59 26.92 -18.14 1.01
N GLN A 60 27.41 -18.35 2.24
CA GLN A 60 28.54 -19.23 2.51
C GLN A 60 28.25 -20.71 2.20
N ASN A 61 26.99 -21.12 2.34
CA ASN A 61 26.55 -22.51 2.20
C ASN A 61 25.79 -22.77 0.89
N ILE A 62 25.85 -21.84 -0.07
CA ILE A 62 25.10 -21.91 -1.32
C ILE A 62 26.07 -21.98 -2.50
N GLU A 63 25.68 -22.71 -3.54
CA GLU A 63 26.43 -22.73 -4.78
C GLU A 63 26.42 -21.34 -5.43
N LEU A 64 27.60 -20.71 -5.53
CA LEU A 64 27.73 -19.32 -5.96
C LEU A 64 27.56 -19.12 -7.47
N THR A 65 27.74 -20.18 -8.25
CA THR A 65 27.81 -20.15 -9.71
C THR A 65 26.73 -21.04 -10.32
N VAL A 66 26.16 -20.62 -11.45
CA VAL A 66 25.25 -21.49 -12.22
C VAL A 66 26.06 -22.66 -12.77
N ARG A 67 27.19 -22.36 -13.42
CA ARG A 67 28.28 -23.29 -13.77
C ARG A 67 29.59 -22.54 -13.91
N ASN A 68 30.70 -23.29 -13.82
CA ASN A 68 32.04 -22.76 -14.09
C ASN A 68 32.35 -22.86 -15.59
N SER A 69 32.84 -21.76 -16.16
CA SER A 69 33.55 -21.70 -17.43
C SER A 69 32.80 -22.28 -18.64
N TYR A 70 32.03 -21.43 -19.31
CA TYR A 70 31.55 -21.73 -20.66
C TYR A 70 32.63 -21.36 -21.67
N HIS A 71 33.21 -22.35 -22.36
CA HIS A 71 34.24 -22.14 -23.37
C HIS A 71 33.76 -21.24 -24.52
N GLU A 72 32.47 -21.31 -24.85
CA GLU A 72 31.79 -20.49 -25.85
C GLU A 72 31.76 -18.99 -25.47
N PHE A 73 31.94 -18.66 -24.18
CA PHE A 73 31.90 -17.29 -23.66
C PHE A 73 33.21 -16.95 -22.94
N LYS A 74 34.36 -17.25 -23.54
CA LYS A 74 35.68 -16.86 -23.00
C LYS A 74 35.92 -17.31 -21.54
N ASN A 75 35.40 -18.47 -21.15
CA ASN A 75 35.49 -19.01 -19.79
C ASN A 75 34.90 -18.08 -18.71
N VAL A 76 33.84 -17.34 -19.05
CA VAL A 76 33.12 -16.47 -18.10
C VAL A 76 32.55 -17.29 -16.95
N THR A 77 32.77 -16.79 -15.73
CA THR A 77 32.14 -17.30 -14.50
C THR A 77 30.76 -16.65 -14.34
N ILE A 78 29.71 -17.46 -14.39
CA ILE A 78 28.33 -17.00 -14.25
C ILE A 78 27.90 -17.18 -12.80
N LEU A 79 27.65 -16.06 -12.12
CA LEU A 79 27.14 -16.03 -10.75
C LEU A 79 25.64 -16.26 -10.76
N ARG A 80 25.12 -17.07 -9.83
CA ARG A 80 23.67 -17.29 -9.71
C ARG A 80 22.94 -15.99 -9.45
N ASP A 81 21.74 -15.89 -9.98
CA ASP A 81 20.78 -14.83 -9.75
C ASP A 81 20.63 -14.47 -8.26
N THR A 82 20.42 -15.45 -7.37
CA THR A 82 20.28 -15.21 -5.92
C THR A 82 21.53 -14.57 -5.33
N VAL A 83 22.71 -14.99 -5.77
CA VAL A 83 24.01 -14.43 -5.36
C VAL A 83 24.15 -13.00 -5.86
N CYS A 84 23.78 -12.76 -7.12
CA CYS A 84 23.78 -11.42 -7.72
C CYS A 84 22.86 -10.47 -6.94
N ALA A 85 21.66 -10.90 -6.57
CA ALA A 85 20.72 -10.11 -5.78
C ALA A 85 21.30 -9.73 -4.42
N HIS A 86 21.83 -10.69 -3.66
CA HIS A 86 22.37 -10.42 -2.32
C HIS A 86 23.60 -9.52 -2.37
N ILE A 87 24.49 -9.71 -3.35
CA ILE A 87 25.67 -8.84 -3.50
C ILE A 87 25.24 -7.42 -3.91
N LEU A 88 24.27 -7.28 -4.82
CA LEU A 88 23.77 -5.97 -5.23
C LEU A 88 23.04 -5.26 -4.09
N GLU A 89 22.20 -5.96 -3.34
CA GLU A 89 21.53 -5.44 -2.14
C GLU A 89 22.55 -4.96 -1.10
N TRP A 90 23.60 -5.74 -0.89
CA TRP A 90 24.69 -5.34 0.00
C TRP A 90 25.35 -4.04 -0.46
N TYR A 91 25.70 -3.89 -1.74
CA TYR A 91 26.24 -2.62 -2.26
C TYR A 91 25.22 -1.46 -2.27
N ALA A 92 23.93 -1.75 -2.35
CA ALA A 92 22.88 -0.75 -2.33
C ALA A 92 22.61 -0.16 -0.93
N PHE A 93 22.72 -0.99 0.12
CA PHE A 93 22.27 -0.61 1.48
C PHE A 93 23.28 -0.84 2.61
N GLU A 94 24.06 -1.92 2.57
CA GLU A 94 24.77 -2.45 3.74
C GLU A 94 26.30 -2.42 3.65
N SER A 95 26.86 -2.10 2.48
CA SER A 95 28.31 -2.01 2.30
C SER A 95 28.89 -0.82 3.06
N GLN A 96 30.22 -0.81 3.25
CA GLN A 96 30.88 0.32 3.90
C GLN A 96 30.65 1.66 3.16
N ARG A 97 30.41 1.59 1.84
CA ARG A 97 30.14 2.76 0.98
C ARG A 97 28.96 2.42 0.06
N PRO A 98 27.72 2.46 0.55
CA PRO A 98 26.56 2.23 -0.28
C PRO A 98 26.52 3.24 -1.42
N ASN A 99 26.17 2.80 -2.62
CA ASN A 99 26.20 3.66 -3.80
C ASN A 99 24.86 3.71 -4.54
N GLU A 100 24.60 4.83 -5.21
CA GLU A 100 23.31 5.08 -5.86
C GLU A 100 23.13 4.21 -7.12
N THR A 101 24.20 3.88 -7.83
CA THR A 101 24.17 2.98 -9.00
C THR A 101 23.59 1.62 -8.64
N ALA A 102 24.08 1.01 -7.55
CA ALA A 102 23.59 -0.26 -7.04
C ALA A 102 22.14 -0.18 -6.57
N ARG A 103 21.71 0.93 -5.94
CA ARG A 103 20.30 1.13 -5.55
C ARG A 103 19.38 1.24 -6.76
N GLN A 104 19.78 1.99 -7.77
CA GLN A 104 19.01 2.11 -9.00
C GLN A 104 18.89 0.77 -9.70
N ALA A 105 19.98 0.00 -9.76
CA ALA A 105 19.97 -1.35 -10.30
C ALA A 105 19.07 -2.31 -9.49
N PHE A 106 19.16 -2.28 -8.16
CA PHE A 106 18.33 -3.11 -7.28
C PHE A 106 16.83 -2.83 -7.46
N ARG A 107 16.44 -1.55 -7.60
CA ARG A 107 15.05 -1.16 -7.87
C ARG A 107 14.50 -1.76 -9.16
N LYS A 108 15.33 -2.07 -10.17
CA LYS A 108 14.87 -2.64 -11.45
C LYS A 108 14.22 -4.01 -11.30
N PHE A 109 14.65 -4.81 -10.32
CA PHE A 109 14.12 -6.15 -10.10
C PHE A 109 13.44 -6.35 -8.74
N ALA A 110 13.49 -5.38 -7.83
CA ALA A 110 12.95 -5.52 -6.48
C ALA A 110 11.47 -5.96 -6.43
N SER A 111 10.65 -5.58 -7.43
CA SER A 111 9.23 -5.94 -7.48
C SER A 111 8.92 -7.31 -8.10
N MET A 112 9.77 -7.80 -9.01
CA MET A 112 9.51 -9.02 -9.81
C MET A 112 10.49 -10.16 -9.55
N GLY A 113 11.56 -9.91 -8.78
CA GLY A 113 12.66 -10.83 -8.54
C GLY A 113 13.73 -10.77 -9.64
N ILE A 114 14.99 -10.94 -9.23
CA ILE A 114 16.15 -10.86 -10.13
C ILE A 114 16.12 -11.95 -11.22
N ARG A 115 15.58 -13.14 -10.92
CA ARG A 115 15.48 -14.25 -11.89
C ARG A 115 14.59 -13.86 -13.06
N THR A 116 13.36 -13.48 -12.75
CA THR A 116 12.33 -13.07 -13.71
C THR A 116 12.83 -11.91 -14.55
N TRP A 117 13.51 -10.95 -13.92
CA TRP A 117 14.12 -9.84 -14.62
C TRP A 117 15.20 -10.28 -15.62
N ILE A 118 16.13 -11.16 -15.21
CA ILE A 118 17.18 -11.69 -16.12
C ILE A 118 16.56 -12.50 -17.25
N GLN A 119 15.57 -13.35 -16.98
CA GLN A 119 14.87 -14.16 -18.00
C GLN A 119 14.15 -13.28 -19.02
N GLY A 120 13.48 -12.22 -18.57
CA GLY A 120 12.84 -11.25 -19.46
C GLY A 120 13.85 -10.52 -20.35
N ILE A 121 15.04 -10.20 -19.81
CA ILE A 121 16.12 -9.57 -20.58
C ILE A 121 16.73 -10.55 -21.60
N THR A 122 16.94 -11.80 -21.23
CA THR A 122 17.56 -12.81 -22.12
C THR A 122 16.60 -13.36 -23.17
N GLY A 123 15.31 -13.01 -23.10
CA GLY A 123 14.27 -13.54 -23.98
C GLY A 123 14.01 -15.02 -23.75
N TRP A 124 14.21 -15.50 -22.51
CA TRP A 124 13.90 -16.88 -22.17
C TRP A 124 12.38 -17.08 -22.11
N GLU A 125 11.86 -17.86 -23.04
CA GLU A 125 10.48 -18.33 -23.04
C GLU A 125 10.49 -19.83 -22.75
N GLN A 126 9.56 -20.29 -21.91
CA GLN A 126 9.48 -21.70 -21.53
C GLN A 126 8.96 -22.51 -22.73
N GLY A 127 9.87 -22.95 -23.59
CA GLY A 127 9.55 -23.67 -24.83
C GLY A 127 8.81 -24.98 -24.58
N THR A 128 7.55 -25.03 -25.00
CA THR A 128 6.77 -26.26 -25.22
C THR A 128 7.24 -26.94 -26.51
N GLU A 129 8.17 -27.89 -26.40
CA GLU A 129 8.49 -28.91 -27.41
C GLU A 129 8.68 -30.24 -26.65
N ALA A 130 8.14 -31.41 -27.02
CA ALA A 130 7.13 -31.82 -27.97
C ALA A 130 6.61 -33.18 -27.48
N LEU A 131 5.30 -33.33 -27.27
CA LEU A 131 4.63 -34.64 -27.24
C LEU A 131 3.32 -34.52 -28.02
N THR A 132 3.31 -35.07 -29.22
CA THR A 132 2.15 -35.31 -30.07
C THR A 132 1.14 -36.24 -29.41
N LEU A 133 -0.15 -35.85 -29.41
CA LEU A 133 -1.31 -36.56 -30.02
C LEU A 133 -2.66 -35.95 -29.54
N GLU A 134 -3.36 -35.26 -30.46
CA GLU A 134 -4.81 -35.27 -30.83
C GLU A 134 -5.97 -35.40 -29.78
N PRO A 135 -7.20 -34.89 -30.08
CA PRO A 135 -7.83 -33.83 -29.28
C PRO A 135 -9.27 -34.10 -28.81
N GLU A 136 -9.67 -33.60 -27.62
CA GLU A 136 -11.07 -33.21 -27.33
C GLU A 136 -11.15 -32.21 -26.15
N ALA A 137 -11.39 -30.92 -26.41
CA ALA A 137 -11.95 -29.99 -25.40
C ALA A 137 -12.47 -28.68 -26.05
N LYS A 138 -13.77 -28.61 -26.37
CA LYS A 138 -14.44 -27.38 -26.85
C LYS A 138 -15.51 -26.80 -25.91
N LYS A 139 -15.58 -27.22 -24.64
CA LYS A 139 -16.59 -26.71 -23.67
C LYS A 139 -16.09 -25.73 -22.61
N THR A 140 -14.79 -25.46 -22.50
CA THR A 140 -14.21 -24.75 -21.34
C THR A 140 -14.19 -23.21 -21.46
N THR A 141 -14.30 -22.64 -22.66
CA THR A 141 -13.96 -21.23 -22.89
C THR A 141 -15.07 -20.23 -22.52
N ALA A 142 -16.35 -20.66 -22.47
CA ALA A 142 -17.47 -19.76 -22.19
C ALA A 142 -17.66 -19.43 -20.69
N ASP A 143 -17.39 -20.38 -19.79
CA ASP A 143 -17.51 -20.16 -18.33
C ASP A 143 -16.29 -19.40 -17.76
N LEU A 144 -15.11 -19.58 -18.33
CA LEU A 144 -13.89 -18.83 -17.98
C LEU A 144 -14.02 -17.33 -18.27
N GLY A 145 -14.75 -16.95 -19.33
CA GLY A 145 -15.02 -15.56 -19.66
C GLY A 145 -15.89 -14.86 -18.60
N LYS A 146 -16.92 -15.55 -18.09
CA LYS A 146 -17.78 -15.03 -17.01
C LYS A 146 -16.99 -14.84 -15.72
N ILE A 147 -16.19 -15.84 -15.34
CA ILE A 147 -15.38 -15.82 -14.11
C ILE A 147 -14.35 -14.67 -14.17
N LYS A 148 -13.68 -14.45 -15.30
CA LYS A 148 -12.76 -13.32 -15.48
C LYS A 148 -13.44 -11.97 -15.33
N THR A 149 -14.67 -11.84 -15.86
CA THR A 149 -15.44 -10.60 -15.80
C THR A 149 -15.91 -10.30 -14.36
N GLU A 150 -16.33 -11.33 -13.63
CA GLU A 150 -16.69 -11.22 -12.21
C GLU A 150 -15.48 -10.82 -11.36
N LEU A 151 -14.29 -11.37 -11.65
CA LEU A 151 -13.04 -11.02 -10.97
C LEU A 151 -12.63 -9.54 -11.18
N GLU A 152 -12.83 -9.02 -12.39
CA GLU A 152 -12.53 -7.62 -12.73
C GLU A 152 -13.53 -6.64 -12.07
N GLN A 153 -14.83 -6.99 -12.02
CA GLN A 153 -15.84 -6.21 -11.29
C GLN A 153 -15.55 -6.14 -9.78
N LEU A 154 -14.94 -7.18 -9.26
CA LEU A 154 -14.63 -7.35 -7.85
C LEU A 154 -13.40 -6.57 -7.43
N GLU A 155 -12.36 -6.58 -8.25
CA GLU A 155 -11.19 -5.71 -8.11
C GLU A 155 -11.60 -4.24 -8.17
N HIS A 156 -12.50 -3.89 -9.10
CA HIS A 156 -13.03 -2.53 -9.22
C HIS A 156 -13.83 -2.12 -7.97
N SER A 157 -14.71 -2.99 -7.46
CA SER A 157 -15.51 -2.73 -6.27
C SER A 157 -14.64 -2.59 -5.00
N LEU A 158 -13.57 -3.37 -4.89
CA LEU A 158 -12.59 -3.28 -3.80
C LEU A 158 -11.74 -2.00 -3.88
N LEU A 159 -11.35 -1.57 -5.08
CA LEU A 159 -10.69 -0.28 -5.30
C LEU A 159 -11.59 0.90 -4.95
N VAL A 160 -12.88 0.84 -5.33
CA VAL A 160 -13.87 1.86 -4.97
C VAL A 160 -14.10 1.87 -3.45
N ALA A 161 -14.16 0.71 -2.79
CA ALA A 161 -14.24 0.61 -1.34
C ALA A 161 -12.99 1.18 -0.64
N LEU A 162 -11.78 0.97 -1.19
CA LEU A 162 -10.53 1.59 -0.72
C LEU A 162 -10.56 3.12 -0.84
N LYS A 163 -11.09 3.64 -1.96
CA LYS A 163 -11.25 5.08 -2.17
C LYS A 163 -12.30 5.69 -1.25
N HIS A 164 -13.45 5.04 -1.09
CA HIS A 164 -14.47 5.45 -0.12
C HIS A 164 -13.94 5.37 1.32
N ARG A 165 -13.10 4.38 1.64
CA ARG A 165 -12.42 4.27 2.94
C ARG A 165 -11.38 5.37 3.15
N HIS A 166 -10.60 5.75 2.13
CA HIS A 166 -9.73 6.94 2.19
C HIS A 166 -10.55 8.21 2.41
N ALA A 167 -11.71 8.33 1.76
CA ALA A 167 -12.64 9.42 2.00
C ALA A 167 -13.17 9.40 3.45
N ILE A 168 -13.52 8.24 3.99
CA ILE A 168 -13.95 8.08 5.40
C ILE A 168 -12.81 8.38 6.37
N HIS A 169 -11.58 7.91 6.11
CA HIS A 169 -10.38 8.23 6.89
C HIS A 169 -10.17 9.75 6.95
N ASN A 170 -10.27 10.43 5.80
CA ASN A 170 -10.19 11.89 5.73
C ASN A 170 -11.37 12.59 6.43
N ILE A 171 -12.57 12.02 6.44
CA ILE A 171 -13.77 12.56 7.12
C ILE A 171 -13.77 12.29 8.64
N VAL A 172 -13.10 11.23 9.09
CA VAL A 172 -12.98 10.82 10.51
C VAL A 172 -11.75 11.43 11.18
N GLU A 173 -10.69 11.70 10.42
CA GLU A 173 -9.52 12.48 10.88
C GLU A 173 -9.78 13.99 10.91
N GLN A 174 -10.84 14.49 10.25
CA GLN A 174 -11.36 15.81 10.60
C GLN A 174 -12.04 15.72 11.97
N PRO A 175 -11.50 16.42 12.99
CA PRO A 175 -11.90 16.18 14.36
C PRO A 175 -13.36 16.65 14.52
N THR A 176 -14.25 15.72 14.88
CA THR A 176 -15.43 16.09 15.68
C THR A 176 -15.45 15.24 16.93
N VAL A 177 -15.25 15.92 18.06
CA VAL A 177 -15.31 15.42 19.44
C VAL A 177 -16.34 14.30 19.62
N VAL A 178 -15.93 13.04 19.55
CA VAL A 178 -16.61 11.92 20.21
C VAL A 178 -15.53 10.92 20.65
N ASP A 179 -15.48 10.72 21.97
CA ASP A 179 -14.64 9.81 22.76
C ASP A 179 -13.35 9.26 22.14
N LEU A 180 -12.20 9.59 22.77
CA LEU A 180 -10.87 9.06 22.43
C LEU A 180 -10.86 7.53 22.34
N THR A 181 -11.66 6.84 23.16
CA THR A 181 -11.82 5.39 23.13
C THR A 181 -12.55 4.92 21.88
N LEU A 182 -13.65 5.58 21.48
CA LEU A 182 -14.38 5.28 20.25
C LEU A 182 -13.54 5.64 19.01
N GLN A 183 -12.78 6.72 19.04
CA GLN A 183 -11.89 7.14 17.95
C GLN A 183 -10.69 6.20 17.80
N GLN A 184 -10.11 5.69 18.89
CA GLN A 184 -9.07 4.66 18.86
C GLN A 184 -9.62 3.31 18.40
N ILE A 185 -10.84 2.92 18.81
CA ILE A 185 -11.50 1.70 18.35
C ILE A 185 -11.82 1.80 16.85
N ILE A 186 -12.35 2.95 16.39
CA ILE A 186 -12.62 3.20 14.97
C ILE A 186 -11.32 3.23 14.16
N HIS A 187 -10.28 3.92 14.63
CA HIS A 187 -8.98 3.97 13.93
C HIS A 187 -8.33 2.59 13.84
N THR A 188 -8.36 1.81 14.93
CA THR A 188 -7.82 0.44 14.95
C THR A 188 -8.66 -0.48 14.06
N ALA A 189 -9.99 -0.41 14.13
CA ALA A 189 -10.88 -1.18 13.26
C ALA A 189 -10.68 -0.82 11.77
N VAL A 190 -10.54 0.46 11.45
CA VAL A 190 -10.27 0.95 10.09
C VAL A 190 -8.90 0.52 9.59
N HIS A 191 -7.88 0.43 10.46
CA HIS A 191 -6.55 -0.03 10.11
C HIS A 191 -6.47 -1.56 9.97
N VAL A 192 -7.21 -2.30 10.80
CA VAL A 192 -7.32 -3.76 10.67
C VAL A 192 -8.08 -4.09 9.39
N GLN A 193 -9.23 -3.46 9.13
CA GLN A 193 -9.96 -3.63 7.87
C GLN A 193 -9.13 -3.21 6.65
N ALA A 194 -8.26 -2.19 6.76
CA ALA A 194 -7.31 -1.83 5.71
C ALA A 194 -6.43 -2.98 5.26
N LYS A 195 -5.88 -3.64 6.28
CA LYS A 195 -4.88 -4.66 6.13
C LYS A 195 -5.54 -5.90 5.56
N THR A 196 -6.71 -6.27 6.09
CA THR A 196 -7.51 -7.38 5.59
C THR A 196 -7.97 -7.16 4.15
N LEU A 197 -8.38 -5.94 3.78
CA LEU A 197 -8.82 -5.62 2.42
C LEU A 197 -7.66 -5.59 1.40
N ASN A 198 -6.49 -5.06 1.79
CA ASN A 198 -5.29 -5.10 0.95
C ASN A 198 -4.73 -6.51 0.80
N GLU A 199 -4.85 -7.34 1.84
CA GLU A 199 -4.46 -8.74 1.77
C GLU A 199 -5.43 -9.53 0.88
N ALA A 200 -6.74 -9.27 0.99
CA ALA A 200 -7.74 -9.85 0.09
C ALA A 200 -7.52 -9.43 -1.37
N LEU A 201 -7.12 -8.18 -1.63
CA LEU A 201 -6.73 -7.72 -2.97
C LEU A 201 -5.46 -8.37 -3.49
N LYS A 202 -4.45 -8.59 -2.62
CA LYS A 202 -3.25 -9.35 -2.99
C LYS A 202 -3.58 -10.81 -3.30
N GLN A 203 -4.43 -11.45 -2.50
CA GLN A 203 -4.89 -12.82 -2.71
C GLN A 203 -5.70 -12.94 -4.01
N LEU A 204 -6.57 -11.97 -4.31
CA LEU A 204 -7.31 -11.90 -5.58
C LEU A 204 -6.39 -11.66 -6.79
N ALA A 205 -5.37 -10.81 -6.65
CA ALA A 205 -4.37 -10.58 -7.69
C ALA A 205 -3.51 -11.82 -7.94
N LEU A 206 -3.18 -12.56 -6.88
CA LEU A 206 -2.48 -13.85 -6.98
C LEU A 206 -3.35 -14.91 -7.65
N LEU A 207 -4.63 -15.01 -7.29
CA LEU A 207 -5.59 -15.93 -7.94
C LEU A 207 -5.83 -15.56 -9.40
N ARG A 208 -5.86 -14.27 -9.74
CA ARG A 208 -5.91 -13.78 -11.13
C ARG A 208 -4.67 -14.19 -11.89
N HIS A 209 -3.50 -14.05 -11.27
CA HIS A 209 -2.23 -14.45 -11.87
C HIS A 209 -2.15 -15.97 -12.08
N TRP A 210 -2.68 -16.74 -11.13
CA TRP A 210 -2.77 -18.20 -11.19
C TRP A 210 -3.75 -18.68 -12.27
N PHE A 211 -4.91 -18.04 -12.40
CA PHE A 211 -5.89 -18.32 -13.46
C PHE A 211 -5.40 -17.94 -14.86
N THR A 212 -4.50 -16.96 -14.98
CA THR A 212 -3.87 -16.61 -16.25
C THR A 212 -2.68 -17.50 -16.62
N GLU A 213 -2.07 -18.18 -15.63
CA GLU A 213 -0.88 -19.03 -15.85
C GLU A 213 -1.20 -20.52 -16.01
N TRP A 214 -2.38 -21.01 -15.63
CA TRP A 214 -2.72 -22.44 -15.74
C TRP A 214 -3.69 -22.74 -16.89
N ASP A 215 -3.23 -23.55 -17.85
CA ASP A 215 -4.11 -24.40 -18.65
C ASP A 215 -4.62 -25.53 -17.74
N PHE A 216 -5.85 -25.40 -17.25
CA PHE A 216 -6.41 -26.13 -16.11
C PHE A 216 -6.77 -27.60 -16.39
N SER A 217 -6.33 -28.19 -17.51
CA SER A 217 -6.81 -29.52 -17.89
C SER A 217 -6.14 -30.68 -17.15
N ALA A 218 -5.04 -30.47 -16.42
CA ALA A 218 -4.18 -31.59 -16.01
C ALA A 218 -3.94 -31.81 -14.50
N LEU A 219 -4.21 -30.87 -13.59
CA LEU A 219 -3.45 -30.90 -12.31
C LEU A 219 -4.13 -30.36 -11.05
N MET A 220 -5.42 -30.60 -10.83
CA MET A 220 -6.04 -30.28 -9.53
C MET A 220 -6.49 -31.54 -8.79
N ASP A 221 -5.76 -31.84 -7.72
CA ASP A 221 -6.09 -32.85 -6.71
C ASP A 221 -7.37 -32.42 -5.96
N ALA A 222 -8.31 -33.34 -5.73
CA ALA A 222 -9.67 -33.04 -5.26
C ALA A 222 -9.73 -32.26 -3.93
N ASN A 223 -8.66 -32.35 -3.14
CA ASN A 223 -8.51 -31.66 -1.86
C ASN A 223 -8.25 -30.15 -2.02
N GLN A 224 -7.58 -29.72 -3.09
CA GLN A 224 -7.31 -28.31 -3.35
C GLN A 224 -8.57 -27.56 -3.83
N ILE A 225 -9.45 -28.25 -4.56
CA ILE A 225 -10.74 -27.71 -5.00
C ILE A 225 -11.65 -27.42 -3.81
N SER A 226 -11.67 -28.31 -2.81
CA SER A 226 -12.46 -28.11 -1.59
C SER A 226 -11.96 -26.91 -0.76
N GLN A 227 -10.64 -26.76 -0.62
CA GLN A 227 -10.05 -25.61 0.09
C GLN A 227 -10.32 -24.30 -0.64
N HIS A 228 -10.29 -24.32 -1.97
CA HIS A 228 -10.60 -23.17 -2.81
C HIS A 228 -12.06 -22.71 -2.66
N ASN A 229 -13.02 -23.64 -2.72
CA ASN A 229 -14.44 -23.32 -2.57
C ASN A 229 -14.76 -22.74 -1.18
N GLN A 230 -14.13 -23.29 -0.13
CA GLN A 230 -14.30 -22.81 1.23
C GLN A 230 -13.74 -21.40 1.43
N PHE A 231 -12.59 -21.09 0.81
CA PHE A 231 -12.02 -19.74 0.81
C PHE A 231 -12.95 -18.73 0.13
N TRP A 232 -13.56 -19.09 -1.00
CA TRP A 232 -14.47 -18.17 -1.71
C TRP A 232 -15.77 -17.89 -0.95
N GLU A 233 -16.29 -18.87 -0.21
CA GLU A 233 -17.44 -18.67 0.66
C GLU A 233 -17.14 -17.65 1.77
N GLU A 234 -15.95 -17.75 2.38
CA GLU A 234 -15.47 -16.80 3.38
C GLU A 234 -15.24 -15.38 2.82
N VAL A 235 -14.75 -15.28 1.58
CA VAL A 235 -14.64 -13.99 0.89
C VAL A 235 -16.02 -13.38 0.61
N GLY A 236 -17.02 -14.21 0.30
CA GLY A 236 -18.40 -13.78 0.08
C GLY A 236 -19.04 -13.17 1.33
N THR A 237 -18.87 -13.80 2.49
CA THR A 237 -19.41 -13.29 3.77
C THR A 237 -18.78 -11.96 4.15
N LEU A 238 -17.45 -11.81 4.00
CA LEU A 238 -16.73 -10.57 4.29
C LEU A 238 -17.18 -9.38 3.42
N ARG A 239 -17.65 -9.63 2.19
CA ARG A 239 -18.20 -8.58 1.32
C ARG A 239 -19.56 -8.10 1.80
N ALA A 240 -20.45 -9.02 2.15
CA ALA A 240 -21.77 -8.69 2.66
C ALA A 240 -21.67 -7.83 3.94
N GLU A 241 -20.71 -8.14 4.83
CA GLU A 241 -20.44 -7.34 6.02
C GLU A 241 -19.93 -5.92 5.69
N ASN A 242 -19.01 -5.79 4.74
CA ASN A 242 -18.49 -4.48 4.33
C ASN A 242 -19.57 -3.59 3.70
N GLU A 243 -20.46 -4.15 2.89
CA GLU A 243 -21.60 -3.41 2.36
C GLU A 243 -22.53 -2.93 3.48
N ALA A 244 -22.82 -3.80 4.45
CA ALA A 244 -23.66 -3.44 5.60
C ALA A 244 -23.04 -2.29 6.40
N LEU A 245 -21.72 -2.30 6.63
CA LEU A 245 -21.00 -1.22 7.30
C LEU A 245 -21.04 0.08 6.50
N THR A 246 -20.87 0.01 5.19
CA THR A 246 -20.90 1.18 4.30
C THR A 246 -22.28 1.84 4.32
N ARG A 247 -23.36 1.06 4.27
CA ARG A 247 -24.73 1.58 4.42
C ARG A 247 -24.93 2.26 5.77
N ARG A 248 -24.39 1.67 6.84
CA ARG A 248 -24.46 2.25 8.19
C ARG A 248 -23.72 3.59 8.30
N LEU A 249 -22.56 3.71 7.66
CA LEU A 249 -21.79 4.96 7.60
C LEU A 249 -22.50 6.04 6.79
N ALA A 250 -23.10 5.69 5.66
CA ALA A 250 -23.88 6.63 4.85
C ALA A 250 -25.07 7.20 5.66
N ILE A 251 -25.75 6.38 6.45
CA ILE A 251 -26.82 6.82 7.36
C ILE A 251 -26.26 7.80 8.41
N LEU A 252 -25.12 7.49 9.04
CA LEU A 252 -24.50 8.36 10.04
C LEU A 252 -23.99 9.68 9.44
N GLN A 253 -23.48 9.67 8.20
CA GLN A 253 -23.03 10.86 7.49
C GLN A 253 -24.20 11.74 7.06
N ALA A 254 -25.29 11.16 6.57
CA ALA A 254 -26.52 11.90 6.26
C ALA A 254 -27.13 12.52 7.52
N GLN A 255 -27.01 11.86 8.68
CA GLN A 255 -27.37 12.43 9.97
C GLN A 255 -26.42 13.57 10.42
N ARG A 256 -25.18 13.59 9.93
CA ARG A 256 -24.16 14.62 10.24
C ARG A 256 -24.28 15.86 9.32
N SER A 257 -24.67 15.70 8.05
CA SER A 257 -24.96 16.82 7.14
C SER A 257 -26.27 17.55 7.48
N ASN A 258 -27.16 16.90 8.23
CA ASN A 258 -28.31 17.54 8.87
C ASN A 258 -27.96 18.27 10.19
N LEU A 259 -26.69 18.60 10.42
CA LEU A 259 -26.31 19.60 11.41
C LEU A 259 -26.88 20.97 10.97
N PRO A 260 -27.85 21.56 11.68
CA PRO A 260 -28.68 22.63 11.12
C PRO A 260 -27.99 24.00 10.87
N TYR A 261 -26.66 24.12 10.97
CA TYR A 261 -25.97 25.40 11.24
C TYR A 261 -25.07 25.95 10.14
N THR A 262 -24.99 25.30 9.00
CA THR A 262 -24.14 25.76 7.89
C THR A 262 -24.94 25.80 6.62
N SER A 263 -25.60 26.95 6.39
CA SER A 263 -26.11 27.33 5.08
C SER A 263 -24.96 27.37 4.07
N PRO A 264 -25.19 27.04 2.78
CA PRO A 264 -24.16 27.10 1.72
C PRO A 264 -23.43 28.44 1.62
N GLU A 265 -24.06 29.53 2.05
CA GLU A 265 -23.49 30.89 2.06
C GLU A 265 -22.47 31.10 3.18
N GLN A 266 -22.65 30.43 4.33
CA GLN A 266 -21.77 30.50 5.49
C GLN A 266 -20.47 29.70 5.31
N ALA A 267 -20.43 28.79 4.34
CA ALA A 267 -19.24 28.01 3.99
C ALA A 267 -18.19 28.81 3.19
N LYS A 268 -18.52 30.03 2.73
CA LYS A 268 -17.61 30.91 1.96
C LYS A 268 -16.94 32.01 2.78
N MET A 269 -17.31 32.16 4.06
CA MET A 269 -16.78 33.21 4.93
C MET A 269 -15.31 32.96 5.27
N ASN A 270 -14.49 34.01 5.32
CA ASN A 270 -13.13 33.91 5.86
C ASN A 270 -13.19 33.73 7.40
N LEU A 271 -12.10 33.26 8.01
CA LEU A 271 -12.04 32.92 9.43
C LEU A 271 -12.50 34.06 10.34
N GLU A 272 -12.05 35.30 10.08
CA GLU A 272 -12.43 36.47 10.89
C GLU A 272 -13.93 36.80 10.79
N GLU A 273 -14.50 36.71 9.58
CA GLU A 273 -15.93 36.92 9.35
C GLU A 273 -16.76 35.84 10.06
N ARG A 274 -16.28 34.59 10.04
CA ARG A 274 -16.90 33.46 10.74
C ARG A 274 -16.88 33.66 12.25
N ILE A 275 -15.77 34.15 12.81
CA ILE A 275 -15.65 34.45 14.25
C ILE A 275 -16.63 35.56 14.64
N GLU A 276 -16.72 36.63 13.87
CA GLU A 276 -17.64 37.73 14.19
C GLU A 276 -19.10 37.29 14.09
N TRP A 277 -19.47 36.53 13.04
CA TRP A 277 -20.81 35.98 12.90
C TRP A 277 -21.20 35.07 14.07
N LEU A 278 -20.32 34.14 14.46
CA LEU A 278 -20.53 33.26 15.62
C LEU A 278 -20.61 34.05 16.93
N THR A 279 -19.81 35.11 17.06
CA THR A 279 -19.82 35.97 18.26
C THR A 279 -21.18 36.65 18.40
N GLN A 280 -21.72 37.22 17.32
CA GLN A 280 -23.04 37.85 17.32
C GLN A 280 -24.15 36.82 17.61
N ALA A 281 -24.09 35.64 16.99
CA ALA A 281 -25.05 34.57 17.23
C ALA A 281 -25.04 34.06 18.69
N LEU A 282 -23.89 34.07 19.37
CA LEU A 282 -23.82 33.70 20.78
C LEU A 282 -24.30 34.82 21.71
N LEU A 283 -24.10 36.08 21.33
CA LEU A 283 -24.52 37.24 22.11
C LEU A 283 -26.04 37.39 22.20
N THR A 284 -26.77 37.05 21.14
CA THR A 284 -28.25 37.09 21.13
C THR A 284 -28.89 36.21 22.20
N HIS A 285 -28.20 35.15 22.63
CA HIS A 285 -28.66 34.23 23.68
C HIS A 285 -28.17 34.59 25.10
N GLN A 286 -27.34 35.62 25.24
CA GLN A 286 -26.90 36.07 26.55
C GLN A 286 -27.99 36.90 27.22
N LYS A 287 -28.30 36.61 28.49
CA LYS A 287 -29.26 37.39 29.29
C LYS A 287 -28.87 38.86 29.46
N ARG A 288 -27.57 39.19 29.28
CA ARG A 288 -26.99 40.54 29.37
C ARG A 288 -25.93 40.70 28.27
N PRO A 289 -26.34 41.00 27.02
CA PRO A 289 -25.43 41.02 25.87
C PRO A 289 -24.40 42.15 25.92
N ASP A 290 -24.70 43.26 26.60
CA ASP A 290 -23.83 44.43 26.66
C ASP A 290 -22.69 44.33 27.68
N GLY A 291 -22.66 43.26 28.49
CA GLY A 291 -21.58 43.04 29.44
C GLY A 291 -20.26 42.73 28.75
N ASP A 292 -19.21 43.49 29.06
CA ASP A 292 -17.86 43.30 28.48
C ASP A 292 -17.32 41.88 28.70
N ARG A 293 -17.66 41.26 29.85
CA ARG A 293 -17.35 39.85 30.14
C ARG A 293 -18.08 38.87 29.21
N ALA A 294 -19.34 39.15 28.86
CA ALA A 294 -20.13 38.29 27.97
C ALA A 294 -19.56 38.32 26.55
N LYS A 295 -19.23 39.52 26.04
CA LYS A 295 -18.59 39.71 24.73
C LYS A 295 -17.26 38.96 24.62
N LYS A 296 -16.41 39.06 25.63
CA LYS A 296 -15.11 38.34 25.67
C LYS A 296 -15.28 36.82 25.67
N ILE A 297 -16.22 36.29 26.45
CA ILE A 297 -16.47 34.84 26.50
C ILE A 297 -17.08 34.33 25.19
N CYS A 298 -18.07 35.05 24.63
CA CYS A 298 -18.69 34.69 23.35
C CYS A 298 -17.68 34.72 22.20
N ARG A 299 -16.81 35.74 22.17
CA ARG A 299 -15.74 35.83 21.16
C ARG A 299 -14.73 34.70 21.30
N LEU A 300 -14.31 34.35 22.52
CA LEU A 300 -13.41 33.21 22.76
C LEU A 300 -14.03 31.89 22.30
N GLN A 301 -15.30 31.65 22.61
CA GLN A 301 -16.06 30.47 22.17
C GLN A 301 -16.21 30.42 20.64
N ALA A 302 -16.51 31.56 20.01
CA ALA A 302 -16.59 31.70 18.56
C ALA A 302 -15.24 31.44 17.89
N THR A 303 -14.14 31.97 18.41
CA THR A 303 -12.77 31.74 17.90
C THR A 303 -12.40 30.26 17.94
N ILE A 304 -12.66 29.58 19.05
CA ILE A 304 -12.36 28.15 19.18
C ILE A 304 -13.20 27.34 18.20
N LEU A 305 -14.50 27.62 18.08
CA LEU A 305 -15.37 26.89 17.16
C LEU A 305 -15.01 27.16 15.69
N ALA A 306 -14.73 28.41 15.31
CA ALA A 306 -14.39 28.79 13.94
C ALA A 306 -13.07 28.15 13.48
N ARG A 307 -12.02 28.19 14.31
CA ARG A 307 -10.72 27.55 14.02
C ARG A 307 -10.85 26.03 13.95
N TYR A 308 -11.69 25.46 14.80
CA TYR A 308 -12.00 24.04 14.77
C TYR A 308 -12.77 23.62 13.50
N GLU A 309 -13.72 24.44 13.05
CA GLU A 309 -14.45 24.24 11.78
C GLU A 309 -13.52 24.43 10.57
N ALA A 310 -12.50 25.28 10.67
CA ALA A 310 -11.46 25.47 9.66
C ALA A 310 -10.43 24.33 9.61
N GLY A 311 -10.52 23.33 10.50
CA GLY A 311 -9.70 22.12 10.48
C GLY A 311 -8.52 22.12 11.45
N GLU A 312 -8.37 23.14 12.30
CA GLU A 312 -7.34 23.15 13.33
C GLU A 312 -7.66 22.19 14.49
N SER A 313 -6.64 21.52 15.03
CA SER A 313 -6.83 20.61 16.16
C SER A 313 -7.13 21.38 17.46
N LEU A 314 -8.02 20.85 18.31
CA LEU A 314 -8.33 21.46 19.61
C LEU A 314 -7.10 21.59 20.52
N LYS A 315 -6.13 20.68 20.39
CA LYS A 315 -4.88 20.74 21.17
C LYS A 315 -4.01 21.92 20.75
N ALA A 316 -3.90 22.19 19.45
CA ALA A 316 -3.18 23.36 18.93
C ALA A 316 -3.86 24.66 19.34
N ILE A 317 -5.19 24.75 19.19
CA ILE A 317 -5.99 25.91 19.61
C ILE A 317 -5.85 26.15 21.13
N ALA A 318 -5.91 25.10 21.94
CA ALA A 318 -5.76 25.20 23.39
C ALA A 318 -4.36 25.69 23.80
N GLN A 319 -3.32 25.17 23.15
CA GLN A 319 -1.94 25.60 23.41
C GLN A 319 -1.71 27.07 23.06
N GLU A 320 -2.24 27.54 21.92
CA GLU A 320 -2.07 28.92 21.49
C GLU A 320 -2.88 29.91 22.34
N LEU A 321 -4.07 29.52 22.79
CA LEU A 321 -4.92 30.35 23.64
C LEU A 321 -4.59 30.23 25.14
N GLU A 322 -3.53 29.49 25.50
CA GLU A 322 -3.14 29.21 26.89
C GLU A 322 -4.28 28.60 27.73
N LEU A 323 -5.08 27.72 27.12
CA LEU A 323 -6.19 27.02 27.73
C LEU A 323 -5.88 25.53 27.95
N ASP A 324 -6.51 24.94 28.95
CA ASP A 324 -6.54 23.48 29.07
C ASP A 324 -7.39 22.84 27.96
N TYR A 325 -6.98 21.66 27.49
CA TYR A 325 -7.66 20.93 26.42
C TYR A 325 -9.13 20.64 26.72
N GLU A 326 -9.46 20.24 27.96
CA GLU A 326 -10.85 19.96 28.34
C GLU A 326 -11.71 21.23 28.36
N THR A 327 -11.09 22.38 28.60
CA THR A 327 -11.77 23.69 28.53
C THR A 327 -12.14 24.04 27.09
N ALA A 328 -11.20 23.89 26.15
CA ALA A 328 -11.46 24.09 24.72
C ALA A 328 -12.56 23.14 24.20
N ARG A 329 -12.50 21.86 24.58
CA ARG A 329 -13.52 20.84 24.24
C ARG A 329 -14.89 21.22 24.79
N THR A 330 -14.95 21.65 26.05
CA THR A 330 -16.19 22.09 26.70
C THR A 330 -16.79 23.31 26.00
N TYR A 331 -15.95 24.26 25.59
CA TYR A 331 -16.39 25.45 24.86
C TYR A 331 -16.98 25.09 23.50
N VAL A 332 -16.36 24.20 22.72
CA VAL A 332 -16.97 23.72 21.45
C VAL A 332 -18.31 23.04 21.69
N LYS A 333 -18.41 22.14 22.69
CA LYS A 333 -19.65 21.44 23.01
C LYS A 333 -20.78 22.42 23.39
N ARG A 334 -20.49 23.39 24.26
CA ARG A 334 -21.46 24.42 24.68
C ARG A 334 -21.87 25.33 23.53
N THR A 335 -20.91 25.77 22.72
CA THR A 335 -21.16 26.65 21.58
C THR A 335 -22.06 25.97 20.57
N ARG A 336 -21.79 24.70 20.22
CA ARG A 336 -22.65 23.90 19.34
C ARG A 336 -24.05 23.69 19.91
N ALA A 337 -24.18 23.47 21.22
CA ALA A 337 -25.48 23.31 21.87
C ALA A 337 -26.30 24.60 21.86
N ASN A 338 -25.65 25.75 22.14
CA ASN A 338 -26.29 27.06 22.09
C ASN A 338 -26.73 27.41 20.69
N LEU A 339 -25.84 27.21 19.71
CA LEU A 339 -26.18 27.37 18.31
C LEU A 339 -27.36 26.47 18.01
N ARG A 340 -27.30 25.15 18.28
CA ARG A 340 -28.39 24.15 18.08
C ARG A 340 -29.80 24.56 18.51
N LEU A 341 -29.92 25.38 19.55
CA LEU A 341 -31.21 25.89 20.01
C LEU A 341 -31.79 26.97 19.07
N GLN A 342 -30.96 27.70 18.33
CA GLN A 342 -31.34 28.81 17.44
C GLN A 342 -32.18 28.35 16.24
N VAL A 343 -31.78 27.30 15.51
CA VAL A 343 -32.47 26.70 14.35
C VAL A 343 -33.70 25.89 14.72
N VAL A 344 -33.85 25.53 16.00
CA VAL A 344 -35.09 24.91 16.50
C VAL A 344 -36.11 25.99 16.93
N MET A 345 -35.65 27.22 17.18
CA MET A 345 -36.47 28.36 17.60
C MET A 345 -36.75 29.40 16.50
N SER A 346 -36.05 29.33 15.36
CA SER A 346 -36.31 30.07 14.12
C SER A 346 -37.12 29.23 13.15
#